data_AF-A0A4Y9AEG8-F1
#
_entry.id   AF-A0A4Y9AEG8-F1
#
_cell.length_a   1.000
_cell.length_b   1.000
_cell.length_c   1.000
_cell.angle_alpha   90.00
_cell.angle_beta   90.00
_cell.angle_gamma   90.00
#
_symmetry.space_group_name_H-M   'P 1'
#
loop_
_entity.id
_entity.type
_entity.pdbx_description
1 polymer ?
#
loop_
_entity_poly.entity_id
_entity_poly.type
_entity_poly.pdbx_seq_one_letter_code
_entity_poly.pdbx_strand_id
1 'polypeptide(L)'
;MRDVDAMEVDNSFDIMGLHNDWSFTTMGTSNNLNRLGNVMEDVEVITFDQKMELKSRRRAVIDEIDETVDELEVTLEEISEQNINEARKSINEKFEDNTANDGKSD
;
A
#
# COMPACT_ATOMS: atom_id res chain seq x y z
N MET A 1 18.06 14.44 -12.62
CA MET A 1 16.72 15.00 -12.36
C MET A 1 15.65 14.17 -13.05
N ARG A 2 15.61 14.09 -14.40
CA ARG A 2 14.62 13.24 -15.12
C ARG A 2 14.51 11.79 -14.61
N ASP A 3 15.62 11.13 -14.30
CA ASP A 3 15.59 9.74 -13.82
C ASP A 3 15.00 9.63 -12.41
N VAL A 4 15.20 10.64 -11.56
CA VAL A 4 14.62 10.68 -10.21
C VAL A 4 13.13 10.99 -10.26
N ASP A 5 12.73 11.90 -11.14
CA ASP A 5 11.32 12.24 -11.32
C ASP A 5 10.55 11.05 -11.92
N ALA A 6 11.20 10.23 -12.77
CA ALA A 6 10.64 8.97 -13.24
C ALA A 6 10.50 7.94 -12.10
N MET A 7 11.49 7.81 -11.21
CA MET A 7 11.39 6.94 -10.03
C MET A 7 10.25 7.35 -9.10
N GLU A 8 10.02 8.66 -8.91
CA GLU A 8 8.92 9.19 -8.11
C GLU A 8 7.56 8.74 -8.66
N VAL A 9 7.38 8.88 -9.99
CA VAL A 9 6.16 8.45 -10.68
C VAL A 9 5.99 6.93 -10.63
N ASP A 10 7.03 6.16 -10.92
CA ASP A 10 6.95 4.68 -10.89
C ASP A 10 6.56 4.18 -9.50
N ASN A 11 7.19 4.68 -8.43
CA ASN A 11 6.86 4.31 -7.06
C ASN A 11 5.39 4.64 -6.72
N SER A 12 4.88 5.80 -7.16
CA SER A 12 3.47 6.16 -6.93
C SER A 12 2.49 5.20 -7.63
N PHE A 13 2.82 4.71 -8.82
CA PHE A 13 1.99 3.74 -9.53
C PHE A 13 2.02 2.37 -8.86
N ASP A 14 3.19 1.94 -8.35
CA ASP A 14 3.32 0.68 -7.62
C ASP A 14 2.51 0.69 -6.32
N ILE A 15 2.59 1.79 -5.55
CA ILE A 15 1.81 1.97 -4.31
C ILE A 15 0.31 1.93 -4.61
N MET A 16 -0.14 2.67 -5.64
CA MET A 16 -1.54 2.66 -6.07
C MET A 16 -1.99 1.26 -6.55
N GLY A 17 -1.10 0.53 -7.22
CA GLY A 17 -1.34 -0.85 -7.64
C GLY A 17 -1.59 -1.76 -6.44
N LEU A 18 -0.74 -1.69 -5.42
CA LEU A 18 -0.89 -2.44 -4.17
C LEU A 18 -2.20 -2.11 -3.46
N HIS A 19 -2.53 -0.81 -3.31
CA HIS A 19 -3.79 -0.38 -2.71
C HIS A 19 -5.00 -0.99 -3.41
N ASN A 20 -5.03 -0.91 -4.75
CA ASN A 20 -6.12 -1.47 -5.55
C ASN A 20 -6.25 -3.00 -5.37
N ASP A 21 -5.15 -3.73 -5.43
CA ASP A 21 -5.14 -5.19 -5.27
C ASP A 21 -5.68 -5.63 -3.90
N TRP A 22 -5.29 -4.93 -2.83
CA TRP A 22 -5.81 -5.17 -1.49
C TRP A 22 -7.29 -4.84 -1.40
N SER A 23 -7.71 -3.68 -1.90
CA SER A 23 -9.12 -3.27 -1.91
C SER A 23 -10.02 -4.31 -2.57
N PHE A 24 -9.63 -4.81 -3.76
CA PHE A 24 -10.39 -5.85 -4.46
C PHE A 24 -10.40 -7.18 -3.70
N THR A 25 -9.27 -7.58 -3.13
CA THR A 25 -9.14 -8.83 -2.37
C THR A 25 -9.98 -8.81 -1.10
N THR A 26 -9.93 -7.72 -0.35
CA THR A 26 -10.69 -7.48 0.89
C THR A 26 -12.18 -7.47 0.60
N MET A 27 -12.62 -6.74 -0.43
CA MET A 27 -14.02 -6.70 -0.86
C MET A 27 -14.51 -8.10 -1.26
N GLY A 28 -13.75 -8.82 -2.07
CA GLY A 28 -14.08 -10.19 -2.49
C GLY A 28 -14.24 -11.14 -1.30
N THR A 29 -13.30 -11.08 -0.35
CA THR A 29 -13.32 -11.88 0.87
C THR A 29 -14.53 -11.55 1.74
N SER A 30 -14.83 -10.27 1.94
CA SER A 30 -15.99 -9.81 2.71
C SER A 30 -17.31 -10.33 2.12
N ASN A 31 -17.45 -10.23 0.79
CA ASN A 31 -18.61 -10.74 0.07
C ASN A 31 -18.76 -12.26 0.19
N ASN A 32 -17.66 -13.00 0.06
CA ASN A 32 -17.64 -14.45 0.18
C ASN A 32 -18.03 -14.92 1.59
N LEU A 33 -17.47 -14.29 2.63
CA LEU A 33 -17.83 -14.59 4.02
C LEU A 33 -19.28 -14.26 4.32
N ASN A 34 -19.81 -13.16 3.77
CA ASN A 34 -21.21 -12.80 3.91
C ASN A 34 -22.13 -13.84 3.26
N ARG A 35 -21.79 -14.28 2.05
CA ARG A 35 -22.53 -15.33 1.34
C ARG A 35 -22.48 -16.66 2.09
N LEU A 36 -21.30 -17.05 2.59
CA LEU A 36 -21.14 -18.27 3.37
C LEU A 36 -22.01 -18.25 4.62
N GLY A 37 -22.03 -17.14 5.36
CA GLY A 37 -22.89 -16.97 6.53
C GLY A 37 -24.38 -17.10 6.21
N ASN A 38 -24.83 -16.59 5.06
CA ASN A 38 -26.21 -16.79 4.61
C ASN A 38 -26.50 -18.28 4.33
N VAL A 39 -25.63 -18.95 3.56
CA VAL A 39 -25.82 -20.37 3.22
C VAL A 39 -25.85 -21.24 4.48
N MET A 40 -24.96 -20.98 5.44
CA MET A 40 -24.91 -21.73 6.70
C MET A 40 -26.16 -21.54 7.56
N GLU A 41 -26.77 -20.36 7.53
CA GLU A 41 -28.07 -20.12 8.17
C GLU A 41 -29.19 -20.85 7.44
N ASP A 42 -29.24 -20.77 6.10
CA ASP A 42 -30.27 -21.39 5.28
C ASP A 42 -30.29 -22.92 5.41
N VAL A 43 -29.14 -23.55 5.66
CA VAL A 43 -29.02 -24.99 5.92
C VAL A 43 -29.03 -25.35 7.41
N GLU A 44 -29.41 -24.41 8.27
CA GLU A 44 -29.57 -24.58 9.72
C GLU A 44 -28.30 -25.05 10.47
N VAL A 45 -27.12 -24.80 9.89
CA VAL A 45 -25.83 -25.09 10.54
C VAL A 45 -25.52 -24.04 11.61
N ILE A 46 -25.97 -22.80 11.41
CA ILE A 46 -25.88 -21.71 12.38
C ILE A 46 -27.25 -21.05 12.58
N THR A 47 -27.44 -20.41 13.73
CA THR A 47 -28.61 -19.57 13.99
C THR A 47 -28.43 -18.16 13.42
N PHE A 48 -29.54 -17.42 13.33
CA PHE A 48 -29.53 -15.99 13.00
C PHE A 48 -28.60 -15.19 13.92
N ASP A 49 -28.64 -15.44 15.24
CA ASP A 49 -27.78 -14.74 16.20
C ASP A 49 -26.30 -15.04 15.97
N GLN A 50 -25.96 -16.29 15.66
CA GLN A 50 -24.59 -16.68 15.31
C GLN A 50 -24.13 -16.02 14.01
N LYS A 51 -25.01 -15.91 13.00
CA LYS A 51 -24.73 -15.16 11.77
C LYS A 51 -24.48 -13.68 12.05
N MET A 52 -25.27 -13.06 12.93
CA MET A 52 -25.09 -11.66 13.31
C MET A 52 -23.76 -11.43 14.03
N GLU A 53 -23.38 -12.33 14.93
CA GLU A 53 -22.07 -12.31 15.58
C GLU A 53 -20.92 -12.47 14.56
N LEU A 54 -21.03 -13.42 13.63
CA LEU A 54 -20.04 -13.60 12.56
C LEU A 54 -19.94 -12.37 11.66
N LYS A 55 -21.06 -11.72 11.35
CA LYS A 55 -21.09 -10.47 10.59
C LYS A 55 -20.40 -9.32 11.32
N SER A 56 -20.58 -9.23 12.65
CA SER A 56 -19.90 -8.24 13.50
C SER A 56 -18.39 -8.46 13.50
N ARG A 57 -17.94 -9.69 13.76
CA ARG A 57 -16.52 -10.07 13.73
C ARG A 57 -15.88 -9.83 12.38
N ARG A 58 -16.56 -10.22 11.30
CA ARG A 58 -16.10 -9.96 9.94
C ARG A 58 -15.89 -8.48 9.71
N ARG A 59 -16.82 -7.63 10.15
CA ARG A 59 -16.69 -6.18 9.98
C ARG A 59 -15.44 -5.65 10.67
N ALA A 60 -15.24 -6.01 11.94
CA ALA A 60 -14.05 -5.59 12.68
C ALA A 60 -12.74 -6.02 11.99
N VAL A 61 -12.67 -7.25 11.48
CA VAL A 61 -11.49 -7.74 10.75
C VAL A 61 -11.26 -6.97 9.44
N ILE A 62 -12.32 -6.67 8.69
CA ILE A 62 -12.19 -5.90 7.45
C ILE A 62 -11.76 -4.46 7.75
N ASP A 63 -12.34 -3.84 8.77
CA ASP A 63 -11.96 -2.48 9.20
C ASP A 63 -10.47 -2.43 9.62
N GLU A 64 -9.97 -3.45 10.34
CA GLU A 64 -8.55 -3.57 10.71
C GLU A 64 -7.62 -3.79 9.50
N ILE A 65 -8.07 -4.57 8.51
CA ILE A 65 -7.32 -4.76 7.25
C ILE A 65 -7.23 -3.43 6.50
N ASP A 66 -8.34 -2.70 6.37
CA ASP A 66 -8.36 -1.41 5.66
C ASP A 66 -7.44 -0.39 6.35
N GLU A 67 -7.49 -0.29 7.68
CA GLU A 67 -6.57 0.58 8.46
C GLU A 67 -5.10 0.19 8.27
N THR A 68 -4.80 -1.11 8.28
CA THR A 68 -3.42 -1.60 8.06
C THR A 68 -2.91 -1.29 6.65
N VAL A 69 -3.79 -1.37 5.63
CA VAL A 69 -3.43 -1.04 4.25
C VAL A 69 -3.16 0.46 4.10
N ASP A 70 -3.97 1.31 4.72
CA ASP A 70 -3.75 2.76 4.74
C ASP A 70 -2.41 3.11 5.42
N GLU A 71 -2.10 2.49 6.56
CA GLU A 71 -0.80 2.68 7.25
C GLU A 71 0.38 2.20 6.39
N LEU A 72 0.22 1.10 5.67
CA LEU A 72 1.24 0.57 4.77
C LEU A 72 1.48 1.50 3.59
N GLU A 73 0.43 2.07 3.01
CA GLU A 73 0.52 3.06 1.93
C GLU A 73 1.33 4.28 2.38
N VAL A 74 0.99 4.88 3.53
CA VAL A 74 1.76 5.99 4.11
C VAL A 74 3.22 5.61 4.33
N THR A 75 3.48 4.42 4.88
CA THR A 75 4.84 3.95 5.13
C THR A 75 5.63 3.79 3.82
N LEU A 76 5.01 3.29 2.75
CA LEU A 76 5.65 3.13 1.45
C LEU A 76 5.92 4.49 0.79
N GLU A 77 5.01 5.46 0.94
CA GLU A 77 5.22 6.84 0.49
C GLU A 77 6.42 7.47 1.20
N GLU A 78 6.51 7.35 2.53
CA GLU A 78 7.64 7.87 3.32
C GLU A 78 8.98 7.25 2.90
N ILE A 79 9.01 5.91 2.71
CA ILE A 79 10.22 5.20 2.25
C ILE A 79 10.60 5.66 0.84
N SER A 80 9.62 5.81 -0.05
CA SER A 80 9.83 6.31 -1.41
C SER A 80 10.45 7.71 -1.39
N GLU A 81 9.88 8.63 -0.59
CA GLU A 81 10.38 10.00 -0.46
C GLU A 81 11.82 10.04 0.08
N GLN A 82 12.13 9.24 1.10
CA GLN A 82 13.49 9.14 1.65
C GLN A 82 14.49 8.66 0.59
N ASN A 83 14.17 7.58 -0.12
CA ASN A 83 15.03 7.02 -1.17
C ASN A 83 15.28 8.03 -2.31
N ILE A 84 14.24 8.76 -2.72
CA ILE A 84 14.32 9.80 -3.75
C ILE A 84 15.21 10.96 -3.29
N ASN A 85 15.06 11.40 -2.04
CA ASN A 85 15.86 12.47 -1.48
C ASN A 85 17.35 12.08 -1.38
N GLU A 86 17.66 10.85 -0.97
CA GLU A 86 19.02 10.31 -0.96
C GLU A 86 19.62 10.24 -2.37
N ALA A 87 18.84 9.78 -3.36
CA ALA A 87 19.26 9.74 -4.76
C ALA A 87 19.56 11.14 -5.31
N ARG A 88 18.69 12.14 -5.03
CA ARG A 88 18.93 13.55 -5.40
C ARG A 88 20.22 14.07 -4.78
N LYS A 89 20.43 13.79 -3.49
CA LYS A 89 21.63 14.23 -2.76
C LYS A 89 22.90 13.62 -3.37
N SER A 90 22.93 12.31 -3.61
CA SER A 90 24.09 11.64 -4.21
C SER A 90 24.40 12.14 -5.63
N ILE A 91 23.37 12.44 -6.42
CA ILE A 91 23.55 13.06 -7.74
C ILE A 91 24.19 14.44 -7.59
N ASN A 92 23.66 15.29 -6.72
CA ASN A 92 24.19 16.64 -6.51
C ASN A 92 25.64 16.60 -6.01
N GLU A 93 25.97 15.77 -5.02
CA GLU A 93 27.35 15.59 -4.52
C GLU A 93 28.30 15.17 -5.65
N LYS A 94 27.92 14.20 -6.49
CA LYS A 94 28.73 13.78 -7.65
C LYS A 94 28.91 14.88 -8.70
N PHE A 95 27.90 15.71 -8.93
CA PHE A 95 27.99 16.84 -9.86
C PHE A 95 28.86 17.98 -9.30
N GLU A 96 28.74 18.27 -8.00
CA GLU A 96 29.58 19.25 -7.29
C GLU A 96 31.06 18.82 -7.25
N ASP A 97 31.35 17.55 -6.99
CA ASP A 97 32.72 17.01 -7.01
C ASP A 97 33.36 17.08 -8.40
N ASN A 98 32.60 16.80 -9.46
CA ASN A 98 33.09 16.87 -10.84
C ASN A 98 33.35 18.32 -11.29
N THR A 99 32.49 19.26 -10.89
CA THR A 99 32.67 20.69 -11.22
C THR A 99 33.78 21.36 -10.41
N ALA A 100 34.06 20.88 -9.19
CA ALA A 100 35.19 21.34 -8.39
C ALA A 100 36.55 20.83 -8.89
N ASN A 101 36.60 19.66 -9.54
CA ASN A 101 37.84 19.09 -10.10
C ASN A 101 38.18 19.63 -11.50
N ASP A 102 37.20 20.00 -12.34
CA ASP A 102 37.46 20.62 -13.65
C ASP A 102 38.01 22.06 -13.55
N GLY A 103 37.91 22.71 -12.38
CA GLY A 103 38.55 23.99 -12.11
C GLY A 103 40.04 23.92 -11.74
N LYS A 104 40.66 22.73 -11.76
CA LYS A 104 42.08 22.48 -11.40
C LYS A 104 42.90 21.85 -12.52
N SER A 105 42.40 21.83 -13.76
CA SER A 105 43.21 21.44 -14.91
C SER A 105 43.85 22.70 -15.53
N ASP A 106 45.03 23.04 -15.02
CA ASP A 106 46.00 23.96 -15.63
C ASP A 106 46.55 23.40 -16.97
#